data_AF-A0A6G9F9R9-F1
#
_entry.id   AF-A0A6G9F9R9-F1
#
_cell.length_a   1.000
_cell.length_b   1.000
_cell.length_c   1.000
_cell.angle_alpha   90.00
_cell.angle_beta   90.00
_cell.angle_gamma   90.00
#
_symmetry.space_group_name_H-M   'P 1'
#
loop_
_entity.id
_entity.type
_entity.pdbx_description
1 polymer ?
#
loop_
_entity_poly.entity_id
_entity_poly.type
_entity_poly.pdbx_seq_one_letter_code
_entity_poly.pdbx_strand_id
1 'polypeptide(L)'
;MRPAGPDRATGPTPEAADVLVVGAGPAGLALSLMLLRSGVQVTLAEKSTAYRRDFHGEILQPGGQRILDQLGVLDSATRRGARTLDGFQVLERGRVLLDIDYRRLEPPYGRLLALPQRHLLEELLAACHRLPGFTHLPGHRISALRSDRGRCTGAVFTGPAGARTTVPARVVVAADGRFSKTRTLAGIGAGRSETFDQDIVWFTLPAPGRATGRVRIHRAADTAVLVHDTHPDRLRVGWALPHGGWQAATARGIAPIRDELAAAVPELADLLHEHLTGLSDLALLDVFAADAEEWVRDGLVLTGDAAHTHGPLGAQGINLALQDAATLHPVLLDALAAGACTRERLAPFQQLRAPAAARVTRVQRLQAKAFLGTAGPAATYLRSRAAALVTRTPLGAHLTSRIAFGPVPVQVRTDLFTAAPRPTQKGARSQ
;
A
#
# COMPACT_ATOMS: atom_id res chain seq x y z
N MET A 1 0.63 51.15 -2.59
CA MET A 1 -0.60 50.32 -2.50
C MET A 1 -0.90 49.76 -3.89
N ARG A 2 -0.64 48.47 -4.12
CA ARG A 2 -1.09 47.77 -5.35
C ARG A 2 -2.47 47.19 -5.08
N PRO A 3 -3.44 47.30 -6.01
CA PRO A 3 -4.80 46.82 -5.77
C PRO A 3 -4.83 45.28 -5.76
N ALA A 4 -5.68 44.73 -4.90
CA ALA A 4 -5.97 43.30 -4.81
C ALA A 4 -6.59 42.82 -6.14
N GLY A 5 -6.05 41.73 -6.68
CA GLY A 5 -6.58 41.07 -7.88
C GLY A 5 -7.97 40.45 -7.64
N PRO A 6 -8.73 40.16 -8.71
CA PRO A 6 -10.11 39.71 -8.60
C PRO A 6 -10.21 38.37 -7.86
N ASP A 7 -11.16 38.34 -6.94
CA ASP A 7 -11.53 37.17 -6.14
C ASP A 7 -11.89 36.02 -7.09
N ARG A 8 -11.03 34.99 -7.13
CA ARG A 8 -11.25 33.83 -8.02
C ARG A 8 -12.49 33.10 -7.52
N ALA A 9 -13.50 33.02 -8.38
CA ALA A 9 -14.78 32.37 -8.15
C ALA A 9 -14.63 31.11 -7.26
N THR A 10 -15.20 31.20 -6.06
CA THR A 10 -15.38 30.07 -5.15
C THR A 10 -16.40 29.13 -5.77
N GLY A 11 -16.02 27.86 -6.00
CA GLY A 11 -17.00 26.84 -6.36
C GLY A 11 -17.99 26.63 -5.20
N PRO A 12 -19.14 25.98 -5.45
CA PRO A 12 -20.10 25.68 -4.39
C PRO A 12 -19.40 24.96 -3.23
N THR A 13 -19.51 25.52 -2.02
CA THR A 13 -18.98 24.93 -0.79
C THR A 13 -19.78 23.67 -0.49
N PRO A 14 -19.16 22.48 -0.42
CA PRO A 14 -19.86 21.28 0.05
C PRO A 14 -20.38 21.50 1.48
N GLU A 15 -21.48 20.85 1.84
CA GLU A 15 -21.93 20.79 3.23
C GLU A 15 -20.80 20.28 4.15
N ALA A 16 -20.86 20.66 5.44
CA ALA A 16 -19.84 20.26 6.40
C ALA A 16 -19.80 18.73 6.56
N ALA A 17 -18.62 18.14 6.30
CA ALA A 17 -18.43 16.70 6.47
C ALA A 17 -18.16 16.35 7.93
N ASP A 18 -18.56 15.16 8.38
CA ASP A 18 -18.03 14.63 9.63
C ASP A 18 -16.54 14.33 9.48
N VAL A 19 -16.18 13.67 8.38
CA VAL A 19 -14.80 13.27 8.07
C VAL A 19 -14.41 13.70 6.66
N LEU A 20 -13.32 14.45 6.56
CA LEU A 20 -12.66 14.75 5.29
C LEU A 20 -11.44 13.85 5.10
N VAL A 21 -11.48 12.96 4.12
CA VAL A 21 -10.36 12.08 3.76
C VAL A 21 -9.61 12.67 2.56
N VAL A 22 -8.31 12.89 2.72
CA VAL A 22 -7.44 13.43 1.66
C VAL A 22 -6.60 12.29 1.08
N GLY A 23 -6.94 11.85 -0.13
CA GLY A 23 -6.27 10.76 -0.85
C GLY A 23 -7.14 9.51 -1.01
N ALA A 24 -7.34 9.08 -2.26
CA ALA A 24 -8.06 7.85 -2.61
C ALA A 24 -7.13 6.63 -2.75
N GLY A 25 -6.15 6.50 -1.84
CA GLY A 25 -5.34 5.29 -1.73
C GLY A 25 -6.08 4.16 -0.99
N PRO A 26 -5.44 3.00 -0.78
CA PRO A 26 -6.04 1.88 -0.06
C PRO A 26 -6.53 2.26 1.34
N ALA A 27 -5.73 3.01 2.12
CA ALA A 27 -6.13 3.47 3.45
C ALA A 27 -7.37 4.39 3.37
N GLY A 28 -7.33 5.42 2.52
CA GLY A 28 -8.39 6.41 2.42
C GLY A 28 -9.71 5.83 1.95
N LEU A 29 -9.71 4.98 0.92
CA LEU A 29 -10.92 4.35 0.40
C LEU A 29 -11.48 3.28 1.35
N ALA A 30 -10.62 2.43 1.94
CA ALA A 30 -11.08 1.44 2.90
C ALA A 30 -11.68 2.09 4.16
N LEU A 31 -11.03 3.14 4.68
CA LEU A 31 -11.56 3.90 5.82
C LEU A 31 -12.90 4.57 5.47
N SER A 32 -12.98 5.21 4.29
CA SER A 32 -14.22 5.85 3.84
C SER A 32 -15.35 4.84 3.75
N LEU A 33 -15.11 3.65 3.18
CA LEU A 33 -16.11 2.59 3.09
C LEU A 33 -16.61 2.15 4.47
N MET A 34 -15.71 1.97 5.44
CA MET A 34 -16.08 1.59 6.81
C MET A 34 -16.89 2.68 7.50
N LEU A 35 -16.48 3.95 7.39
CA LEU A 35 -17.18 5.09 7.96
C LEU A 35 -18.58 5.29 7.36
N LEU A 36 -18.71 5.18 6.03
CA LEU A 36 -20.00 5.27 5.33
C LEU A 36 -20.96 4.15 5.75
N ARG A 37 -20.45 2.92 5.92
CA ARG A 37 -21.25 1.79 6.44
C ARG A 37 -21.69 2.00 7.89
N SER A 38 -21.00 2.85 8.64
CA SER A 38 -21.36 3.30 9.98
C SER A 38 -22.24 4.56 9.99
N GLY A 39 -22.68 5.05 8.83
CA GLY A 39 -23.57 6.21 8.71
C GLY A 39 -22.90 7.58 8.83
N VAL A 40 -21.57 7.65 8.75
CA VAL A 40 -20.81 8.90 8.83
C VAL A 40 -20.83 9.64 7.48
N GLN A 41 -20.96 10.97 7.51
CA GLN A 41 -20.83 11.80 6.31
C GLN A 41 -19.35 11.96 5.94
N VAL A 42 -18.95 11.38 4.79
CA VAL A 42 -17.55 11.36 4.35
C VAL A 42 -17.39 12.15 3.05
N THR A 43 -16.51 13.14 3.08
CA THR A 43 -15.97 13.75 1.87
C THR A 43 -14.59 13.21 1.59
N LEU A 44 -14.37 12.59 0.44
CA LEU A 44 -13.06 12.14 -0.02
C LEU A 44 -12.58 13.01 -1.18
N ALA A 45 -11.38 13.58 -1.05
CA ALA A 45 -10.74 14.37 -2.09
C ALA A 45 -9.49 13.68 -2.62
N GLU A 46 -9.38 13.53 -3.94
CA GLU A 46 -8.25 12.90 -4.62
C GLU A 46 -7.70 13.82 -5.69
N LYS A 47 -6.37 13.97 -5.76
CA LYS A 47 -5.71 14.85 -6.74
C LYS A 47 -5.76 14.32 -8.17
N SER A 48 -5.89 13.03 -8.36
CA SER A 48 -6.01 12.39 -9.68
C SER A 48 -7.47 12.36 -10.14
N THR A 49 -7.68 12.46 -11.44
CA THR A 49 -9.00 12.23 -12.08
C THR A 49 -9.17 10.78 -12.53
N ALA A 50 -8.07 10.02 -12.63
CA ALA A 50 -8.09 8.61 -13.01
C ALA A 50 -7.05 7.81 -12.22
N TYR A 51 -7.39 6.57 -11.84
CA TYR A 51 -6.49 5.65 -11.11
C TYR A 51 -5.48 4.96 -12.06
N ARG A 52 -4.85 5.73 -12.95
CA ARG A 52 -3.95 5.24 -14.00
C ARG A 52 -2.48 5.10 -13.56
N ARG A 53 -2.18 5.24 -12.27
CA ARG A 53 -0.81 5.05 -11.78
C ARG A 53 -0.51 3.56 -11.71
N ASP A 54 0.51 3.12 -12.45
CA ASP A 54 1.10 1.81 -12.23
C ASP A 54 1.86 1.84 -10.92
N PHE A 55 1.33 1.12 -9.94
CA PHE A 55 1.99 0.89 -8.67
C PHE A 55 2.66 -0.49 -8.72
N HIS A 56 3.94 -0.54 -8.43
CA HIS A 56 4.73 -1.77 -8.56
C HIS A 56 4.65 -2.71 -7.34
N GLY A 57 3.91 -2.34 -6.29
CA GLY A 57 3.65 -3.15 -5.10
C GLY A 57 2.20 -3.66 -5.07
N GLU A 58 1.91 -4.72 -5.82
CA GLU A 58 0.54 -5.23 -6.04
C GLU A 58 0.22 -6.53 -5.30
N ILE A 59 1.14 -7.05 -4.49
CA ILE A 59 0.93 -8.28 -3.72
C ILE A 59 0.14 -7.97 -2.44
N LEU A 60 -1.00 -8.65 -2.29
CA LEU A 60 -1.86 -8.60 -1.12
C LEU A 60 -1.61 -9.83 -0.24
N GLN A 61 -1.27 -9.59 1.03
CA GLN A 61 -1.03 -10.62 2.03
C GLN A 61 -2.37 -11.13 2.61
N PRO A 62 -2.40 -12.32 3.24
CA PRO A 62 -3.59 -12.89 3.85
C PRO A 62 -4.34 -11.94 4.81
N GLY A 63 -3.61 -11.15 5.60
CA GLY A 63 -4.21 -10.15 6.49
C GLY A 63 -4.99 -9.06 5.75
N GLY A 64 -4.43 -8.55 4.64
CA GLY A 64 -5.12 -7.59 3.79
C GLY A 64 -6.30 -8.22 3.05
N GLN A 65 -6.15 -9.46 2.56
CA GLN A 65 -7.25 -10.23 1.97
C GLN A 65 -8.43 -10.33 2.94
N ARG A 66 -8.18 -10.71 4.19
CA ARG A 66 -9.22 -10.80 5.21
C ARG A 66 -9.97 -9.48 5.42
N ILE A 67 -9.27 -8.36 5.48
CA ILE A 67 -9.91 -7.04 5.63
C ILE A 67 -10.81 -6.73 4.42
N LEU A 68 -10.32 -6.95 3.20
CA LEU A 68 -11.10 -6.70 1.99
C LEU A 68 -12.29 -7.64 1.84
N ASP A 69 -12.17 -8.87 2.35
CA ASP A 69 -13.25 -9.86 2.38
C ASP A 69 -14.33 -9.45 3.38
N GLN A 70 -13.96 -9.00 4.58
CA GLN A 70 -14.89 -8.40 5.56
C GLN A 70 -15.58 -7.15 5.00
N LEU A 71 -14.91 -6.41 4.10
CA LEU A 71 -15.51 -5.30 3.36
C LEU A 71 -16.35 -5.75 2.17
N GLY A 72 -16.33 -7.03 1.78
CA GLY A 72 -17.09 -7.57 0.66
C GLY A 72 -16.61 -7.11 -0.72
N VAL A 73 -15.34 -6.71 -0.85
CA VAL A 73 -14.75 -6.22 -2.11
C VAL A 73 -13.64 -7.12 -2.66
N LEU A 74 -13.15 -8.09 -1.88
CA LEU A 74 -12.05 -8.97 -2.29
C LEU A 74 -12.40 -9.77 -3.56
N ASP A 75 -13.57 -10.40 -3.57
CA ASP A 75 -14.02 -11.28 -4.64
C ASP A 75 -14.20 -10.54 -5.97
N SER A 76 -14.84 -9.37 -5.95
CA SER A 76 -15.04 -8.57 -7.15
C SER A 76 -13.71 -8.01 -7.68
N ALA A 77 -12.82 -7.55 -6.80
CA ALA A 77 -11.49 -7.08 -7.19
C ALA A 77 -10.66 -8.21 -7.80
N THR A 78 -10.72 -9.42 -7.23
CA THR A 78 -10.04 -10.61 -7.76
C THR A 78 -10.56 -10.99 -9.15
N ARG A 79 -11.88 -10.93 -9.38
CA ARG A 79 -12.49 -11.22 -10.69
C ARG A 79 -12.12 -10.22 -11.79
N ARG A 80 -11.81 -8.96 -11.45
CA ARG A 80 -11.26 -7.99 -12.42
C ARG A 80 -9.88 -8.38 -12.94
N GLY A 81 -9.17 -9.23 -12.21
CA GLY A 81 -7.87 -9.74 -12.61
C GLY A 81 -6.92 -9.76 -11.44
N ALA A 82 -6.56 -10.95 -11.01
CA ALA A 82 -5.48 -11.21 -10.07
C ALA A 82 -4.73 -12.49 -10.46
N ARG A 83 -3.54 -12.67 -9.91
CA ARG A 83 -2.80 -13.94 -9.95
C ARG A 83 -2.63 -14.46 -8.53
N THR A 84 -2.96 -15.74 -8.35
CA THR A 84 -2.74 -16.44 -7.08
C THR A 84 -1.31 -16.92 -7.04
N LEU A 85 -0.63 -16.68 -5.92
CA LEU A 85 0.73 -17.15 -5.70
C LEU A 85 0.76 -17.97 -4.39
N ASP A 86 1.40 -19.14 -4.42
CA ASP A 86 1.45 -20.09 -3.32
C ASP A 86 2.43 -19.68 -2.20
N GLY A 87 3.20 -18.61 -2.40
CA GLY A 87 4.10 -18.07 -1.39
C GLY A 87 5.37 -17.45 -1.97
N PHE A 88 6.44 -17.45 -1.18
CA PHE A 88 7.73 -16.86 -1.52
C PHE A 88 8.82 -17.92 -1.69
N GLN A 89 9.72 -17.70 -2.64
CA GLN A 89 10.93 -18.50 -2.82
C GLN A 89 12.17 -17.61 -3.00
N VAL A 90 13.28 -18.01 -2.38
CA VAL A 90 14.60 -17.44 -2.65
C VAL A 90 15.44 -18.48 -3.36
N LEU A 91 15.98 -18.11 -4.51
CA LEU A 91 16.79 -18.96 -5.37
C LEU A 91 18.19 -18.38 -5.53
N GLU A 92 19.19 -19.25 -5.69
CA GLU A 92 20.54 -18.88 -6.05
C GLU A 92 21.08 -19.93 -7.02
N ARG A 93 21.51 -19.51 -8.22
CA ARG A 93 21.99 -20.41 -9.29
C ARG A 93 21.03 -21.60 -9.56
N GLY A 94 19.73 -21.31 -9.62
CA GLY A 94 18.67 -22.31 -9.85
C GLY A 94 18.30 -23.18 -8.64
N ARG A 95 19.03 -23.10 -7.53
CA ARG A 95 18.72 -23.86 -6.30
C ARG A 95 17.79 -23.07 -5.39
N VAL A 96 16.71 -23.70 -4.92
CA VAL A 96 15.83 -23.13 -3.89
C VAL A 96 16.55 -23.14 -2.55
N LEU A 97 16.80 -21.95 -2.00
CA LEU A 97 17.43 -21.75 -0.69
C LEU A 97 16.39 -21.61 0.43
N LEU A 98 15.28 -20.95 0.15
CA LEU A 98 14.16 -20.74 1.06
C LEU A 98 12.87 -20.95 0.29
N ASP A 99 11.95 -21.72 0.88
CA ASP A 99 10.58 -21.87 0.39
C ASP A 99 9.62 -21.58 1.54
N ILE A 100 8.82 -20.54 1.39
CA ILE A 100 7.72 -20.21 2.28
C ILE A 100 6.42 -20.56 1.55
N ASP A 101 5.82 -21.68 1.95
CA ASP A 101 4.56 -22.17 1.40
C ASP A 101 3.37 -21.67 2.21
N TYR A 102 2.58 -20.76 1.61
CA TYR A 102 1.42 -20.15 2.23
C TYR A 102 0.22 -21.10 2.31
N ARG A 103 0.20 -22.19 1.54
CA ARG A 103 -0.88 -23.18 1.58
C ARG A 103 -0.94 -23.94 2.92
N ARG A 104 0.10 -23.80 3.73
CA ARG A 104 0.18 -24.32 5.11
C ARG A 104 -0.47 -23.39 6.14
N LEU A 105 -0.88 -22.19 5.74
CA LEU A 105 -1.64 -21.29 6.60
C LEU A 105 -3.10 -21.72 6.64
N GLU A 106 -3.79 -21.34 7.72
CA GLU A 106 -5.21 -21.60 7.86
C GLU A 106 -6.03 -21.02 6.69
N PRO A 107 -6.94 -21.82 6.08
CA PRO A 107 -7.89 -21.32 5.11
C PRO A 107 -8.75 -20.17 5.69
N PRO A 108 -9.35 -19.31 4.83
CA PRO A 108 -9.35 -19.38 3.37
C PRO A 108 -8.19 -18.61 2.70
N TYR A 109 -7.34 -17.94 3.48
CA TYR A 109 -6.35 -16.99 2.94
C TYR A 109 -4.93 -17.59 2.83
N GLY A 110 -4.79 -18.90 2.63
CA GLY A 110 -3.50 -19.59 2.49
C GLY A 110 -2.79 -19.33 1.15
N ARG A 111 -2.77 -18.07 0.69
CA ARG A 111 -2.20 -17.64 -0.60
C ARG A 111 -1.83 -16.16 -0.59
N LEU A 112 -0.98 -15.75 -1.50
CA LEU A 112 -0.80 -14.35 -1.89
C LEU A 112 -1.66 -14.06 -3.12
N LEU A 113 -2.09 -12.81 -3.26
CA LEU A 113 -2.76 -12.33 -4.47
C LEU A 113 -1.96 -11.19 -5.07
N ALA A 114 -1.40 -11.37 -6.27
CA ALA A 114 -0.94 -10.26 -7.09
C ALA A 114 -2.16 -9.64 -7.77
N LEU A 115 -2.68 -8.58 -7.16
CA LEU A 115 -3.88 -7.87 -7.56
C LEU A 115 -3.48 -6.45 -7.96
N PRO A 116 -3.56 -6.08 -9.25
CA PRO A 116 -3.29 -4.73 -9.71
C PRO A 116 -4.05 -3.72 -8.86
N GLN A 117 -3.32 -2.77 -8.25
CA GLN A 117 -3.90 -1.87 -7.26
C GLN A 117 -5.09 -1.07 -7.82
N ARG A 118 -5.09 -0.75 -9.11
CA ARG A 118 -6.23 -0.10 -9.78
C ARG A 118 -7.54 -0.86 -9.60
N HIS A 119 -7.54 -2.19 -9.72
CA HIS A 119 -8.74 -3.02 -9.61
C HIS A 119 -9.29 -2.97 -8.18
N LEU A 120 -8.39 -2.96 -7.19
CA LEU A 120 -8.74 -2.78 -5.78
C LEU A 120 -9.36 -1.40 -5.52
N LEU A 121 -8.71 -0.33 -5.98
CA LEU A 121 -9.18 1.03 -5.74
C LEU A 121 -10.52 1.30 -6.43
N GLU A 122 -10.70 0.80 -7.66
CA GLU A 122 -11.98 0.87 -8.38
C GLU A 122 -13.12 0.19 -7.63
N GLU A 123 -12.89 -1.01 -7.08
CA GLU A 123 -13.92 -1.74 -6.33
C GLU A 123 -14.26 -1.10 -4.99
N LEU A 124 -13.25 -0.61 -4.26
CA LEU A 124 -13.49 0.14 -3.02
C LEU A 124 -14.25 1.44 -3.30
N LEU A 125 -13.86 2.20 -4.32
CA LEU A 125 -14.53 3.45 -4.69
C LEU A 125 -15.97 3.19 -5.16
N ALA A 126 -16.18 2.16 -6.00
CA ALA A 126 -17.51 1.76 -6.42
C ALA A 126 -18.38 1.35 -5.22
N ALA A 127 -17.80 0.72 -4.20
CA ALA A 127 -18.50 0.40 -2.96
C ALA A 127 -18.89 1.65 -2.16
N CYS A 128 -18.01 2.64 -2.06
CA CYS A 128 -18.32 3.93 -1.43
C CYS A 128 -19.47 4.65 -2.14
N HIS A 129 -19.46 4.70 -3.48
CA HIS A 129 -20.51 5.36 -4.28
C HIS A 129 -21.91 4.76 -4.13
N ARG A 130 -22.03 3.52 -3.65
CA ARG A 130 -23.34 2.89 -3.38
C ARG A 130 -23.94 3.29 -2.03
N LEU A 131 -23.20 3.99 -1.19
CA LEU A 131 -23.63 4.36 0.16
C LEU A 131 -24.02 5.84 0.22
N PRO A 132 -25.08 6.17 0.99
CA PRO A 132 -25.43 7.56 1.24
C PRO A 132 -24.33 8.26 2.04
N GLY A 133 -24.30 9.59 1.95
CA GLY A 133 -23.35 10.43 2.70
C GLY A 133 -21.91 10.40 2.17
N PHE A 134 -21.69 9.87 0.97
CA PHE A 134 -20.40 9.92 0.29
C PHE A 134 -20.33 11.08 -0.71
N THR A 135 -19.42 12.01 -0.46
CA THR A 135 -19.03 13.04 -1.43
C THR A 135 -17.63 12.74 -1.95
N HIS A 136 -17.48 12.56 -3.26
CA HIS A 136 -16.19 12.30 -3.91
C HIS A 136 -15.76 13.48 -4.77
N LEU A 137 -14.57 14.02 -4.50
CA LEU A 137 -13.97 15.15 -5.20
C LEU A 137 -12.71 14.70 -5.97
N PRO A 138 -12.85 14.11 -7.18
CA PRO A 138 -11.71 13.74 -8.03
C PRO A 138 -11.04 14.99 -8.63
N GLY A 139 -9.73 14.90 -8.92
CA GLY A 139 -8.96 16.04 -9.43
C GLY A 139 -8.74 17.19 -8.44
N HIS A 140 -9.06 17.01 -7.16
CA HIS A 140 -8.93 18.04 -6.11
C HIS A 140 -7.63 17.87 -5.34
N ARG A 141 -6.70 18.80 -5.54
CA ARG A 141 -5.42 18.84 -4.82
C ARG A 141 -5.53 19.71 -3.58
N ILE A 142 -5.18 19.18 -2.41
CA ILE A 142 -5.12 19.98 -1.18
C ILE A 142 -4.11 21.12 -1.35
N SER A 143 -4.50 22.33 -0.91
CA SER A 143 -3.71 23.55 -1.02
C SER A 143 -3.47 24.21 0.34
N ALA A 144 -4.39 24.08 1.28
CA ALA A 144 -4.24 24.56 2.66
C ALA A 144 -5.07 23.71 3.63
N LEU A 145 -4.63 23.64 4.89
CA LEU A 145 -5.47 23.20 6.01
C LEU A 145 -6.18 24.40 6.62
N ARG A 146 -7.39 24.18 7.13
CA ARG A 146 -8.10 25.16 7.93
C ARG A 146 -7.89 24.85 9.40
N SER A 147 -7.67 25.88 10.19
CA SER A 147 -7.58 25.76 11.63
C SER A 147 -8.37 26.87 12.33
N ASP A 148 -8.87 26.55 13.51
CA ASP A 148 -9.45 27.48 14.45
C ASP A 148 -8.88 27.17 15.85
N ARG A 149 -8.29 28.18 16.51
CA ARG A 149 -7.61 28.04 17.82
C ARG A 149 -6.69 26.82 17.92
N GLY A 150 -5.94 26.53 16.85
CA GLY A 150 -4.99 25.41 16.78
C GLY A 150 -5.60 24.05 16.38
N ARG A 151 -6.93 23.91 16.40
CA ARG A 151 -7.63 22.70 15.93
C ARG A 151 -7.84 22.75 14.42
N CYS A 152 -7.62 21.65 13.72
CA CYS A 152 -7.95 21.51 12.30
C CYS A 152 -9.48 21.37 12.10
N THR A 153 -10.03 22.15 11.17
CA THR A 153 -11.48 22.28 10.93
C THR A 153 -11.88 22.05 9.47
N GLY A 154 -10.97 21.48 8.66
CA GLY A 154 -11.18 21.20 7.25
C GLY A 154 -9.98 21.56 6.39
N ALA A 155 -10.19 21.66 5.08
CA ALA A 155 -9.14 21.99 4.13
C ALA A 155 -9.65 22.78 2.92
N VAL A 156 -8.71 23.36 2.17
CA VAL A 156 -8.97 24.05 0.91
C VAL A 156 -8.28 23.29 -0.22
N PHE A 157 -9.01 23.03 -1.28
CA PHE A 157 -8.56 22.30 -2.46
C PHE A 157 -8.52 23.21 -3.68
N THR A 158 -7.60 22.91 -4.58
CA THR A 158 -7.61 23.38 -5.97
C THR A 158 -8.14 22.24 -6.83
N GLY A 159 -9.33 22.43 -7.39
CA GLY A 159 -10.00 21.48 -8.27
C GLY A 159 -9.63 21.65 -9.75
N PRO A 160 -10.31 20.92 -10.64
CA PRO A 160 -10.19 21.09 -12.08
C PRO A 160 -10.42 22.55 -12.51
N ALA A 161 -9.73 22.99 -13.56
CA ALA A 161 -9.72 24.38 -14.03
C ALA A 161 -9.24 25.43 -12.99
N GLY A 162 -8.64 25.01 -11.87
CA GLY A 162 -8.09 25.90 -10.85
C GLY A 162 -9.10 26.47 -9.86
N ALA A 163 -10.35 25.96 -9.88
CA ALA A 163 -11.39 26.36 -8.93
C ALA A 163 -10.97 26.06 -7.49
N ARG A 164 -11.26 26.97 -6.56
CA ARG A 164 -11.00 26.74 -5.13
C ARG A 164 -12.26 26.19 -4.46
N THR A 165 -12.10 25.08 -3.75
CA THR A 165 -13.17 24.44 -2.99
C THR A 165 -12.75 24.35 -1.52
N THR A 166 -13.56 24.89 -0.62
CA THR A 166 -13.34 24.78 0.82
C THR A 166 -14.25 23.69 1.37
N VAL A 167 -13.68 22.74 2.12
CA VAL A 167 -14.45 21.67 2.76
C VAL A 167 -14.27 21.79 4.27
N PRO A 168 -15.30 22.28 5.01
CA PRO A 168 -15.33 22.17 6.47
C PRO A 168 -15.48 20.71 6.89
N ALA A 169 -14.78 20.32 7.95
CA ALA A 169 -14.90 18.99 8.53
C ALA A 169 -14.64 18.97 10.04
N ARG A 170 -15.23 18.00 10.76
CA ARG A 170 -14.96 17.81 12.19
C ARG A 170 -13.57 17.21 12.44
N VAL A 171 -13.11 16.38 11.50
CA VAL A 171 -11.77 15.80 11.45
C VAL A 171 -11.30 15.63 10.01
N VAL A 172 -10.01 15.89 9.77
CA VAL A 172 -9.32 15.65 8.50
C VAL A 172 -8.41 14.43 8.64
N VAL A 173 -8.49 13.50 7.68
CA VAL A 173 -7.62 12.32 7.60
C VAL A 173 -6.68 12.47 6.40
N ALA A 174 -5.38 12.61 6.67
CA ALA A 174 -4.32 12.60 5.67
C ALA A 174 -4.00 11.16 5.26
N ALA A 175 -4.47 10.76 4.08
CA ALA A 175 -4.23 9.46 3.44
C ALA A 175 -3.59 9.62 2.04
N ASP A 176 -2.86 10.73 1.83
CA ASP A 176 -2.33 11.19 0.54
C ASP A 176 -0.91 10.68 0.22
N GLY A 177 -0.48 9.64 0.94
CA GLY A 177 0.66 8.80 0.63
C GLY A 177 2.03 9.34 1.06
N ARG A 178 3.09 8.71 0.56
CA ARG A 178 4.49 8.95 1.01
C ARG A 178 4.94 10.41 0.96
N PHE A 179 4.48 11.13 -0.06
CA PHE A 179 4.76 12.55 -0.26
C PHE A 179 3.61 13.43 0.22
N SER A 180 2.98 13.04 1.34
CA SER A 180 1.79 13.69 1.91
C SER A 180 1.96 15.20 1.97
N LYS A 181 1.16 15.91 1.18
CA LYS A 181 1.11 17.37 1.20
C LYS A 181 0.37 17.83 2.46
N THR A 182 -0.61 17.03 2.91
CA THR A 182 -1.38 17.30 4.12
C THR A 182 -0.48 17.31 5.36
N ARG A 183 0.42 16.33 5.50
CA ARG A 183 1.46 16.30 6.55
C ARG A 183 2.34 17.54 6.51
N THR A 184 2.85 17.92 5.33
CA THR A 184 3.67 19.12 5.17
C THR A 184 2.90 20.40 5.53
N LEU A 185 1.64 20.53 5.12
CA LEU A 185 0.79 21.68 5.44
C LEU A 185 0.49 21.77 6.94
N ALA A 186 0.47 20.64 7.64
CA ALA A 186 0.37 20.60 9.09
C ALA A 186 1.69 20.97 9.79
N GLY A 187 2.81 21.09 9.07
CA GLY A 187 4.12 21.31 9.68
C GLY A 187 4.60 20.11 10.51
N ILE A 188 4.22 18.89 10.11
CA ILE A 188 4.68 17.64 10.76
C ILE A 188 5.89 17.11 9.99
N GLY A 189 7.01 16.88 10.68
CA GLY A 189 8.19 16.27 10.10
C GLY A 189 7.93 14.83 9.65
N ALA A 190 8.49 14.43 8.52
CA ALA A 190 8.29 13.09 7.97
C ALA A 190 9.16 12.01 8.65
N GLY A 191 10.16 12.39 9.47
CA GLY A 191 11.12 11.45 10.05
C GLY A 191 11.77 10.52 9.02
N ARG A 192 12.14 11.04 7.84
CA ARG A 192 12.74 10.25 6.74
C ARG A 192 14.04 9.62 7.23
N SER A 193 14.21 8.34 6.95
CA SER A 193 15.42 7.59 7.23
C SER A 193 15.81 6.74 6.02
N GLU A 194 17.04 6.90 5.56
CA GLU A 194 17.66 6.06 4.54
C GLU A 194 18.05 4.72 5.19
N THR A 195 17.08 3.82 5.33
CA THR A 195 17.32 2.54 6.02
C THR A 195 17.38 1.30 5.15
N PHE A 196 17.41 1.50 3.83
CA PHE A 196 17.58 0.41 2.88
C PHE A 196 18.81 0.72 2.03
N ASP A 197 19.78 -0.19 2.05
CA ASP A 197 21.03 -0.04 1.29
C ASP A 197 20.86 -0.43 -0.19
N GLN A 198 19.64 -0.35 -0.72
CA GLN A 198 19.27 -0.89 -2.02
C GLN A 198 18.32 0.04 -2.77
N ASP A 199 18.61 0.24 -4.06
CA ASP A 199 17.70 0.80 -5.04
C ASP A 199 16.89 -0.35 -5.66
N ILE A 200 15.62 -0.11 -6.02
CA ILE A 200 14.83 -1.11 -6.77
C ILE A 200 14.32 -0.51 -8.06
N VAL A 201 14.62 -1.19 -9.15
CA VAL A 201 14.19 -0.83 -10.50
C VAL A 201 13.09 -1.79 -10.95
N TRP A 202 11.93 -1.26 -11.29
CA TRP A 202 10.77 -2.05 -11.69
C TRP A 202 10.54 -1.99 -13.19
N PHE A 203 10.08 -3.11 -13.75
CA PHE A 203 9.56 -3.20 -15.10
C PHE A 203 8.57 -4.37 -15.21
N THR A 204 7.97 -4.54 -16.38
CA THR A 204 6.97 -5.58 -16.63
C THR A 204 7.27 -6.26 -17.95
N LEU A 205 7.23 -7.59 -17.97
CA LEU A 205 7.41 -8.38 -19.18
C LEU A 205 6.07 -9.06 -19.57
N PRO A 206 5.65 -9.01 -20.85
CA PRO A 206 4.66 -9.96 -21.39
C PRO A 206 5.11 -11.40 -21.13
N ALA A 207 4.19 -12.26 -20.68
CA ALA A 207 4.51 -13.64 -20.35
C ALA A 207 3.32 -14.59 -20.57
N PRO A 208 2.72 -14.64 -21.78
CA PRO A 208 1.60 -15.52 -22.06
C PRO A 208 1.99 -16.99 -21.82
N GLY A 209 1.17 -17.72 -21.08
CA GLY A 209 1.38 -19.15 -20.79
C GLY A 209 2.53 -19.46 -19.83
N ARG A 210 3.21 -18.45 -19.26
CA ARG A 210 4.24 -18.62 -18.22
C ARG A 210 3.68 -18.19 -16.87
N ALA A 211 3.88 -19.03 -15.85
CA ALA A 211 3.54 -18.71 -14.47
C ALA A 211 4.65 -19.20 -13.53
N THR A 212 5.12 -18.33 -12.65
CA THR A 212 6.04 -18.70 -11.57
C THR A 212 5.30 -19.43 -10.45
N GLY A 213 4.01 -19.11 -10.25
CA GLY A 213 3.14 -19.59 -9.17
C GLY A 213 3.52 -19.08 -7.78
N ARG A 214 4.61 -18.30 -7.70
CA ARG A 214 5.26 -17.85 -6.46
C ARG A 214 5.97 -16.53 -6.68
N VAL A 215 6.15 -15.77 -5.61
CA VAL A 215 7.07 -14.63 -5.63
C VAL A 215 8.50 -15.16 -5.49
N ARG A 216 9.31 -15.03 -6.53
CA ARG A 216 10.69 -15.55 -6.58
C ARG A 216 11.70 -14.43 -6.43
N ILE A 217 12.71 -14.61 -5.60
CA ILE A 217 13.88 -13.74 -5.46
C ILE A 217 15.09 -14.52 -5.95
N HIS A 218 15.60 -14.17 -7.12
CA HIS A 218 16.81 -14.75 -7.73
C HIS A 218 18.02 -13.94 -7.29
N ARG A 219 18.87 -14.53 -6.46
CA ARG A 219 20.12 -13.90 -6.00
C ARG A 219 21.23 -14.13 -7.03
N ALA A 220 21.95 -13.07 -7.36
CA ALA A 220 23.07 -13.11 -8.29
C ALA A 220 24.17 -12.14 -7.82
N ALA A 221 25.31 -12.67 -7.36
CA ALA A 221 26.43 -11.86 -6.85
C ALA A 221 25.97 -10.76 -5.87
N ASP A 222 26.07 -9.48 -6.29
CA ASP A 222 25.74 -8.29 -5.50
C ASP A 222 24.33 -7.72 -5.81
N THR A 223 23.53 -8.42 -6.62
CA THR A 223 22.18 -8.01 -7.00
C THR A 223 21.16 -9.12 -6.73
N ALA A 224 19.87 -8.75 -6.79
CA ALA A 224 18.80 -9.72 -6.77
C ALA A 224 17.67 -9.31 -7.72
N VAL A 225 17.02 -10.29 -8.33
CA VAL A 225 15.89 -10.09 -9.23
C VAL A 225 14.65 -10.73 -8.63
N LEU A 226 13.68 -9.90 -8.25
CA LEU A 226 12.35 -10.31 -7.83
C LEU A 226 11.46 -10.53 -9.06
N VAL A 227 10.79 -11.67 -9.15
CA VAL A 227 9.87 -12.02 -10.24
C VAL A 227 8.58 -12.58 -9.65
N HIS A 228 7.43 -12.11 -10.12
CA HIS A 228 6.13 -12.72 -9.82
C HIS A 228 5.10 -12.50 -10.92
N ASP A 229 4.10 -13.39 -10.96
CA ASP A 229 2.99 -13.29 -11.89
C ASP A 229 2.10 -12.08 -11.58
N THR A 230 1.67 -11.39 -12.62
CA THR A 230 0.67 -10.32 -12.55
C THR A 230 -0.31 -10.39 -13.73
N HIS A 231 -1.44 -9.71 -13.60
CA HIS A 231 -2.51 -9.72 -14.60
C HIS A 231 -2.25 -8.71 -15.75
N PRO A 232 -2.69 -8.98 -17.00
CA PRO A 232 -3.25 -10.23 -17.54
C PRO A 232 -2.17 -11.04 -18.28
N ASP A 233 -1.44 -11.91 -17.60
CA ASP A 233 -0.33 -12.71 -18.18
C ASP A 233 0.95 -11.93 -18.43
N ARG A 234 1.41 -11.30 -17.35
CA ARG A 234 2.67 -10.57 -17.30
C ARG A 234 3.50 -11.02 -16.10
N LEU A 235 4.79 -10.78 -16.17
CA LEU A 235 5.70 -10.88 -15.04
C LEU A 235 6.06 -9.49 -14.56
N ARG A 236 5.90 -9.26 -13.25
CA ARG A 236 6.42 -8.09 -12.58
C ARG A 236 7.84 -8.38 -12.13
N VAL A 237 8.79 -7.57 -12.59
CA VAL A 237 10.21 -7.75 -12.27
C VAL A 237 10.72 -6.55 -11.49
N GLY A 238 11.37 -6.81 -10.35
CA GLY A 238 12.05 -5.82 -9.52
C GLY A 238 13.53 -6.17 -9.42
N TRP A 239 14.40 -5.34 -9.97
CA TRP A 239 15.84 -5.50 -9.90
C TRP A 239 16.40 -4.68 -8.74
N ALA A 240 16.90 -5.38 -7.73
CA ALA A 240 17.54 -4.78 -6.57
C ALA A 240 19.03 -4.56 -6.84
N LEU A 241 19.45 -3.32 -6.65
CA LEU A 241 20.80 -2.83 -6.83
C LEU A 241 21.31 -2.25 -5.50
N PRO A 242 22.63 -2.28 -5.22
CA PRO A 242 23.21 -1.45 -4.18
C PRO A 242 22.79 0.02 -4.33
N HIS A 243 22.57 0.70 -3.22
CA HIS A 243 22.15 2.11 -3.23
C HIS A 243 23.11 2.99 -4.05
N GLY A 244 22.56 3.83 -4.93
CA GLY A 244 23.33 4.65 -5.88
C GLY A 244 23.79 3.89 -7.13
N GLY A 245 23.58 2.58 -7.19
CA GLY A 245 23.97 1.72 -8.31
C GLY A 245 23.19 2.00 -9.61
N TRP A 246 22.03 2.63 -9.52
CA TRP A 246 21.21 2.96 -10.71
C TRP A 246 21.92 3.89 -11.70
N GLN A 247 22.63 4.91 -11.20
CA GLN A 247 23.33 5.86 -12.08
C GLN A 247 24.46 5.16 -12.83
N ALA A 248 25.24 4.31 -12.14
CA ALA A 248 26.27 3.50 -12.76
C ALA A 248 25.69 2.49 -13.78
N ALA A 249 24.53 1.89 -13.47
CA ALA A 249 23.85 0.97 -14.37
C ALA A 249 23.40 1.67 -15.66
N THR A 250 22.72 2.80 -15.56
CA THR A 250 22.23 3.56 -16.72
C THR A 250 23.36 4.08 -17.62
N ALA A 251 24.51 4.46 -17.05
CA ALA A 251 25.69 4.87 -17.80
C ALA A 251 26.26 3.76 -18.70
N ARG A 252 26.05 2.48 -18.35
CA ARG A 252 26.45 1.33 -19.19
C ARG A 252 25.50 1.07 -20.36
N GLY A 253 24.31 1.67 -20.36
CA GLY A 253 23.26 1.44 -21.36
C GLY A 253 22.46 0.14 -21.13
N ILE A 254 21.47 -0.10 -21.99
CA ILE A 254 20.47 -1.16 -21.77
C ILE A 254 21.00 -2.57 -22.02
N ALA A 255 21.89 -2.77 -23.00
CA ALA A 255 22.37 -4.11 -23.35
C ALA A 255 23.12 -4.81 -22.19
N PRO A 256 24.08 -4.17 -21.50
CA PRO A 256 24.72 -4.79 -20.33
C PRO A 256 23.76 -5.08 -19.17
N ILE A 257 22.76 -4.21 -18.94
CA ILE A 257 21.72 -4.44 -17.93
C ILE A 257 20.93 -5.70 -18.26
N ARG A 258 20.56 -5.85 -19.53
CA ARG A 258 19.79 -7.00 -20.01
C ARG A 258 20.55 -8.31 -19.90
N ASP A 259 21.83 -8.31 -20.24
CA ASP A 259 22.70 -9.48 -20.11
C ASP A 259 22.88 -9.88 -18.63
N GLU A 260 23.02 -8.90 -17.74
CA GLU A 260 23.09 -9.13 -16.29
C GLU A 260 21.78 -9.75 -15.74
N LEU A 261 20.62 -9.22 -16.14
CA LEU A 261 19.31 -9.77 -15.76
C LEU A 261 19.10 -11.18 -16.34
N ALA A 262 19.51 -11.41 -17.59
CA ALA A 262 19.43 -12.72 -18.24
C ALA A 262 20.35 -13.75 -17.57
N ALA A 263 21.53 -13.35 -17.12
CA ALA A 263 22.42 -14.21 -16.34
C ALA A 263 21.84 -14.54 -14.95
N ALA A 264 21.17 -13.57 -14.31
CA ALA A 264 20.51 -13.77 -13.01
C ALA A 264 19.26 -14.66 -13.11
N VAL A 265 18.51 -14.53 -14.20
CA VAL A 265 17.27 -15.28 -14.45
C VAL A 265 17.25 -15.84 -15.89
N PRO A 266 17.99 -16.92 -16.18
CA PRO A 266 18.12 -17.46 -17.54
C PRO A 266 16.79 -17.84 -18.19
N GLU A 267 15.80 -18.26 -17.40
CA GLU A 267 14.45 -18.60 -17.87
C GLU A 267 13.69 -17.40 -18.49
N LEU A 268 14.13 -16.17 -18.22
CA LEU A 268 13.56 -14.94 -18.78
C LEU A 268 14.41 -14.30 -19.87
N ALA A 269 15.54 -14.90 -20.26
CA ALA A 269 16.49 -14.31 -21.19
C ALA A 269 15.83 -13.85 -22.49
N ASP A 270 15.02 -14.70 -23.12
CA ASP A 270 14.33 -14.35 -24.38
C ASP A 270 13.37 -13.16 -24.21
N LEU A 271 12.58 -13.15 -23.14
CA LEU A 271 11.62 -12.06 -22.86
C LEU A 271 12.33 -10.74 -22.57
N LEU A 272 13.46 -10.80 -21.86
CA LEU A 272 14.29 -9.63 -21.60
C LEU A 272 14.86 -9.08 -22.91
N HIS A 273 15.38 -9.95 -23.79
CA HIS A 273 15.90 -9.57 -25.12
C HIS A 273 14.84 -8.94 -26.02
N GLU A 274 13.63 -9.48 -26.01
CA GLU A 274 12.53 -9.03 -26.86
C GLU A 274 11.89 -7.72 -26.35
N HIS A 275 11.66 -7.59 -25.04
CA HIS A 275 10.80 -6.54 -24.51
C HIS A 275 11.52 -5.45 -23.73
N LEU A 276 12.78 -5.66 -23.32
CA LEU A 276 13.57 -4.65 -22.63
C LEU A 276 14.50 -3.96 -23.64
N THR A 277 13.96 -2.93 -24.30
CA THR A 277 14.57 -2.29 -25.47
C THR A 277 15.28 -0.99 -25.14
N GLY A 278 14.91 -0.32 -24.05
CA GLY A 278 15.52 0.93 -23.63
C GLY A 278 15.43 1.19 -22.13
N LEU A 279 16.20 2.18 -21.65
CA LEU A 279 16.17 2.60 -20.25
C LEU A 279 14.80 3.18 -19.81
N SER A 280 13.99 3.65 -20.76
CA SER A 280 12.62 4.11 -20.52
C SER A 280 11.68 3.01 -20.06
N ASP A 281 12.02 1.75 -20.30
CA ASP A 281 11.24 0.58 -19.86
C ASP A 281 11.44 0.30 -18.36
N LEU A 282 12.40 0.98 -17.72
CA LEU A 282 12.82 0.80 -16.35
C LEU A 282 12.36 1.98 -15.47
N ALA A 283 11.77 1.67 -14.31
CA ALA A 283 11.30 2.66 -13.35
C ALA A 283 12.02 2.51 -12.01
N LEU A 284 12.89 3.47 -11.67
CA LEU A 284 13.51 3.53 -10.35
C LEU A 284 12.48 3.86 -9.27
N LEU A 285 12.44 3.05 -8.22
CA LEU A 285 11.73 3.34 -6.99
C LEU A 285 12.68 4.04 -6.00
N ASP A 286 12.34 5.26 -5.57
CA ASP A 286 12.95 5.89 -4.39
C ASP A 286 12.53 5.10 -3.14
N VAL A 287 13.46 4.31 -2.59
CA VAL A 287 13.22 3.44 -1.44
C VAL A 287 13.65 4.14 -0.16
N PHE A 288 12.68 4.68 0.57
CA PHE A 288 12.93 5.26 1.89
C PHE A 288 11.89 4.80 2.92
N ALA A 289 12.33 4.75 4.18
CA ALA A 289 11.42 4.66 5.31
C ALA A 289 11.17 6.06 5.87
N ALA A 290 9.98 6.30 6.38
CA ALA A 290 9.58 7.53 7.03
C ALA A 290 8.63 7.18 8.16
N ASP A 291 8.75 7.87 9.27
CA ASP A 291 7.82 7.81 10.38
C ASP A 291 7.54 9.24 10.81
N ALA A 292 6.31 9.68 10.61
CA ALA A 292 5.91 11.04 10.95
C ALA A 292 6.09 11.26 12.45
N GLU A 293 6.67 12.41 12.83
CA GLU A 293 6.94 12.76 14.23
C GLU A 293 5.69 12.71 15.11
N GLU A 294 4.54 13.02 14.50
CA GLU A 294 3.21 12.92 15.10
C GLU A 294 2.22 12.39 14.08
N TRP A 295 1.30 11.52 14.51
CA TRP A 295 0.24 11.02 13.62
C TRP A 295 -1.11 11.66 13.92
N VAL A 296 -1.29 12.27 15.09
CA VAL A 296 -2.56 12.86 15.53
C VAL A 296 -2.39 14.25 16.11
N ARG A 297 -3.34 15.13 15.80
CA ARG A 297 -3.54 16.46 16.39
C ARG A 297 -5.04 16.73 16.50
N ASP A 298 -5.42 17.81 17.18
CA ASP A 298 -6.82 18.23 17.24
C ASP A 298 -7.41 18.40 15.84
N GLY A 299 -8.38 17.57 15.50
CA GLY A 299 -9.05 17.55 14.21
C GLY A 299 -8.22 17.03 13.02
N LEU A 300 -7.06 16.40 13.24
CA LEU A 300 -6.20 15.87 12.17
C LEU A 300 -5.60 14.50 12.52
N VAL A 301 -5.68 13.54 11.59
CA VAL A 301 -5.03 12.23 11.70
C VAL A 301 -4.28 11.90 10.41
N LEU A 302 -3.09 11.31 10.51
CA LEU A 302 -2.29 10.78 9.39
C LEU A 302 -2.42 9.25 9.37
N THR A 303 -2.53 8.65 8.19
CA THR A 303 -2.67 7.18 8.05
C THR A 303 -1.98 6.63 6.80
N GLY A 304 -1.62 5.34 6.82
CA GLY A 304 -0.85 4.69 5.76
C GLY A 304 0.49 5.39 5.51
N ASP A 305 0.93 5.42 4.26
CA ASP A 305 2.19 6.07 3.84
C ASP A 305 2.29 7.57 4.19
N ALA A 306 1.18 8.26 4.53
CA ALA A 306 1.24 9.63 5.02
C ALA A 306 1.79 9.71 6.45
N ALA A 307 1.52 8.69 7.28
CA ALA A 307 2.06 8.55 8.63
C ALA A 307 3.38 7.78 8.65
N HIS A 308 3.47 6.67 7.91
CA HIS A 308 4.64 5.80 7.94
C HIS A 308 4.88 5.12 6.59
N THR A 309 6.07 5.29 6.02
CA THR A 309 6.47 4.59 4.79
C THR A 309 7.37 3.41 5.09
N HIS A 310 7.22 2.37 4.28
CA HIS A 310 7.89 1.09 4.46
C HIS A 310 8.74 0.72 3.25
N GLY A 311 9.69 -0.18 3.47
CA GLY A 311 10.46 -0.76 2.38
C GLY A 311 9.57 -1.63 1.47
N PRO A 312 10.00 -1.86 0.21
CA PRO A 312 9.25 -2.63 -0.77
C PRO A 312 9.19 -4.13 -0.46
N LEU A 313 10.03 -4.63 0.45
CA LEU A 313 10.15 -6.06 0.74
C LEU A 313 8.94 -6.63 1.50
N GLY A 314 8.54 -7.85 1.13
CA GLY A 314 7.44 -8.56 1.79
C GLY A 314 6.04 -8.00 1.50
N ALA A 315 5.92 -7.04 0.57
CA ALA A 315 4.66 -6.49 0.09
C ALA A 315 3.72 -5.98 1.21
N GLN A 316 4.25 -5.22 2.16
CA GLN A 316 3.49 -4.84 3.37
C GLN A 316 2.71 -3.53 3.23
N GLY A 317 3.04 -2.65 2.28
CA GLY A 317 2.46 -1.29 2.20
C GLY A 317 0.92 -1.27 2.16
N ILE A 318 0.30 -1.94 1.18
CA ILE A 318 -1.18 -2.01 1.08
C ILE A 318 -1.78 -2.66 2.33
N ASN A 319 -1.13 -3.71 2.86
CA ASN A 319 -1.63 -4.46 4.00
C ASN A 319 -1.64 -3.62 5.28
N LEU A 320 -0.60 -2.81 5.50
CA LEU A 320 -0.54 -1.86 6.61
C LEU A 320 -1.58 -0.76 6.45
N ALA A 321 -1.70 -0.17 5.26
CA ALA A 321 -2.71 0.85 4.97
C ALA A 321 -4.15 0.37 5.27
N LEU A 322 -4.48 -0.88 4.93
CA LEU A 322 -5.77 -1.49 5.25
C LEU A 322 -5.95 -1.73 6.76
N GLN A 323 -4.91 -2.18 7.46
CA GLN A 323 -4.94 -2.35 8.91
C GLN A 323 -5.09 -1.02 9.65
N ASP A 324 -4.45 0.04 9.16
CA ASP A 324 -4.55 1.37 9.74
C ASP A 324 -5.98 1.91 9.58
N ALA A 325 -6.57 1.75 8.39
CA ALA A 325 -7.98 2.10 8.17
C ALA A 325 -8.92 1.36 9.13
N ALA A 326 -8.76 0.04 9.26
CA ALA A 326 -9.56 -0.78 10.17
C ALA A 326 -9.38 -0.41 11.65
N THR A 327 -8.20 0.07 12.04
CA THR A 327 -7.92 0.50 13.42
C THR A 327 -8.41 1.92 13.69
N LEU A 328 -8.32 2.81 12.70
CA LEU A 328 -8.75 4.20 12.81
C LEU A 328 -10.27 4.33 12.80
N HIS A 329 -10.99 3.46 12.09
CA HIS A 329 -12.45 3.46 12.00
C HIS A 329 -13.17 3.58 13.36
N PRO A 330 -12.98 2.66 14.34
CA PRO A 330 -13.66 2.76 15.64
C PRO A 330 -13.24 4.01 16.43
N VAL A 331 -11.98 4.42 16.34
CA VAL A 331 -11.46 5.62 17.03
C VAL A 331 -12.16 6.88 16.52
N LEU A 332 -12.40 6.99 15.22
CA LEU A 332 -13.13 8.11 14.64
C LEU A 332 -14.61 8.10 15.05
N LEU A 333 -15.25 6.93 15.09
CA LEU A 333 -16.64 6.83 15.55
C LEU A 333 -16.80 7.28 17.00
N ASP A 334 -15.92 6.82 17.89
CA ASP A 334 -15.95 7.21 19.30
C ASP A 334 -15.72 8.72 19.48
N ALA A 335 -14.79 9.31 18.71
CA ALA A 335 -14.53 10.75 18.73
C ALA A 335 -15.72 11.57 18.20
N LEU A 336 -16.34 11.13 17.11
CA LEU A 336 -17.51 11.78 16.52
C LEU A 336 -18.73 11.70 17.44
N ALA A 337 -18.99 10.54 18.05
CA ALA A 337 -20.07 10.34 19.00
C ALA A 337 -19.92 11.23 20.25
N ALA A 338 -18.67 11.41 20.72
CA ALA A 338 -18.37 12.29 21.84
C ALA A 338 -18.42 13.80 21.50
N GLY A 339 -18.71 14.17 20.25
CA GLY A 339 -18.73 15.58 19.85
C GLY A 339 -17.35 16.19 19.60
N ALA A 340 -16.25 15.49 19.90
CA ALA A 340 -14.92 16.07 20.00
C ALA A 340 -13.83 15.18 19.37
N CYS A 341 -13.13 15.70 18.36
CA CYS A 341 -11.99 15.05 17.71
C CYS A 341 -10.67 15.63 18.24
N THR A 342 -10.43 15.53 19.55
CA THR A 342 -9.19 16.01 20.18
C THR A 342 -8.06 15.02 20.00
N ARG A 343 -6.81 15.48 20.15
CA ARG A 343 -5.60 14.65 20.13
C ARG A 343 -5.74 13.44 21.06
N GLU A 344 -6.27 13.63 22.27
CA GLU A 344 -6.40 12.57 23.27
C GLU A 344 -7.35 11.47 22.81
N ARG A 345 -8.46 11.84 22.17
CA ARG A 345 -9.43 10.87 21.63
C ARG A 345 -8.93 10.16 20.38
N LEU A 346 -8.03 10.79 19.62
CA LEU A 346 -7.43 10.21 18.42
C LEU A 346 -6.15 9.39 18.73
N ALA A 347 -5.49 9.67 19.87
CA ALA A 347 -4.25 9.02 20.29
C ALA A 347 -4.26 7.49 20.33
N PRO A 348 -5.37 6.79 20.68
CA PRO A 348 -5.40 5.33 20.66
C PRO A 348 -5.00 4.73 19.30
N PHE A 349 -5.32 5.40 18.19
CA PHE A 349 -4.90 4.97 16.86
C PHE A 349 -3.37 4.92 16.73
N GLN A 350 -2.67 6.02 17.06
CA GLN A 350 -1.21 6.08 17.01
C GLN A 350 -0.57 5.09 17.99
N GLN A 351 -1.10 4.97 19.21
CA GLN A 351 -0.59 4.07 20.23
C GLN A 351 -0.64 2.59 19.81
N LEU A 352 -1.68 2.18 19.07
CA LEU A 352 -1.81 0.83 18.56
C LEU A 352 -0.96 0.58 17.30
N ARG A 353 -0.91 1.56 16.39
CA ARG A 353 -0.35 1.36 15.05
C ARG A 353 1.12 1.71 14.90
N ALA A 354 1.63 2.75 15.58
CA ALA A 354 3.04 3.12 15.48
C ALA A 354 4.00 1.98 15.90
N PRO A 355 3.79 1.28 17.04
CA PRO A 355 4.65 0.15 17.40
C PRO A 355 4.55 -1.03 16.42
N ALA A 356 3.35 -1.27 15.86
CA ALA A 356 3.13 -2.33 14.87
C ALA A 356 3.87 -2.02 13.55
N ALA A 357 3.74 -0.80 13.04
CA ALA A 357 4.43 -0.32 11.85
C ALA A 357 5.97 -0.38 12.02
N ALA A 358 6.49 0.08 13.17
CA ALA A 358 7.92 0.02 13.47
C ALA A 358 8.46 -1.42 13.52
N ARG A 359 7.68 -2.36 14.07
CA ARG A 359 8.05 -3.79 14.08
C ARG A 359 8.15 -4.37 12.67
N VAL A 360 7.22 -4.01 11.78
CA VAL A 360 7.28 -4.44 10.37
C VAL A 360 8.52 -3.87 9.69
N THR A 361 8.82 -2.58 9.86
CA THR A 361 10.04 -1.95 9.31
C THR A 361 11.31 -2.67 9.79
N ARG A 362 11.37 -3.02 11.09
CA ARG A 362 12.51 -3.76 11.65
C ARG A 362 12.68 -5.14 10.99
N VAL A 363 11.59 -5.87 10.80
CA VAL A 363 11.62 -7.19 10.13
C VAL A 363 12.03 -7.04 8.67
N GLN A 364 11.51 -6.05 7.95
CA GLN A 364 11.89 -5.77 6.56
C GLN A 364 13.38 -5.45 6.41
N ARG A 365 13.98 -4.68 7.32
CA ARG A 365 15.42 -4.40 7.31
C ARG A 365 16.25 -5.67 7.45
N LEU A 366 15.84 -6.57 8.35
CA LEU A 366 16.50 -7.87 8.53
C LEU A 366 16.35 -8.75 7.27
N GLN A 367 15.16 -8.76 6.67
CA GLN A 367 14.90 -9.47 5.42
C GLN A 367 15.70 -8.90 4.25
N ALA A 368 15.83 -7.57 4.13
CA ALA A 368 16.65 -6.92 3.12
C ALA A 368 18.10 -7.41 3.21
N LYS A 369 18.67 -7.36 4.42
CA LYS A 369 20.04 -7.83 4.65
C LYS A 369 20.21 -9.33 4.39
N ALA A 370 19.19 -10.14 4.68
CA ALA A 370 19.24 -11.58 4.49
C ALA A 370 19.07 -12.02 3.02
N PHE A 371 18.17 -11.36 2.28
CA PHE A 371 17.78 -11.76 0.92
C PHE A 371 18.52 -10.97 -0.17
N LEU A 372 18.75 -9.68 0.04
CA LEU A 372 19.40 -8.78 -0.92
C LEU A 372 20.86 -8.47 -0.56
N GLY A 373 21.25 -8.64 0.70
CA GLY A 373 22.60 -8.30 1.16
C GLY A 373 23.67 -9.34 0.79
N THR A 374 24.87 -8.84 0.50
CA THR A 374 26.08 -9.66 0.36
C THR A 374 26.45 -10.31 1.70
N ALA A 375 27.00 -11.52 1.65
CA ALA A 375 27.47 -12.23 2.83
C ALA A 375 28.81 -12.89 2.55
N GLY A 376 29.71 -12.81 3.52
CA GLY A 376 30.87 -13.70 3.56
C GLY A 376 30.45 -15.17 3.69
N PRO A 377 31.34 -16.12 3.38
CA PRO A 377 31.02 -17.55 3.31
C PRO A 377 30.33 -18.13 4.57
N ALA A 378 30.75 -17.69 5.76
CA ALA A 378 30.17 -18.12 7.03
C ALA A 378 28.72 -17.64 7.23
N ALA A 379 28.41 -16.41 6.80
CA ALA A 379 27.05 -15.86 6.86
C ALA A 379 26.13 -16.57 5.85
N THR A 380 26.63 -16.93 4.67
CA THR A 380 25.89 -17.73 3.67
C THR A 380 25.55 -19.12 4.21
N TYR A 381 26.50 -19.79 4.86
CA TYR A 381 26.27 -21.10 5.50
C TYR A 381 25.19 -21.02 6.60
N LEU A 382 25.31 -20.07 7.53
CA LEU A 382 24.32 -19.87 8.61
C LEU A 382 22.93 -19.54 8.06
N ARG A 383 22.83 -18.72 7.01
CA ARG A 383 21.56 -18.41 6.34
C ARG A 383 20.91 -19.65 5.72
N SER A 384 21.68 -20.54 5.09
CA SER A 384 21.14 -21.76 4.48
C SER A 384 20.51 -22.71 5.53
N ARG A 385 21.12 -22.81 6.71
CA ARG A 385 20.59 -23.59 7.85
C ARG A 385 19.35 -22.93 8.45
N ALA A 386 19.35 -21.61 8.60
CA ALA A 386 18.19 -20.84 9.08
C ALA A 386 16.99 -20.96 8.11
N ALA A 387 17.25 -20.90 6.80
CA ALA A 387 16.21 -21.06 5.79
C ALA A 387 15.58 -22.47 5.83
N ALA A 388 16.40 -23.52 5.99
CA ALA A 388 15.90 -24.88 6.17
C ALA A 388 15.03 -25.02 7.44
N LEU A 389 15.39 -24.34 8.53
CA LEU A 389 14.59 -24.33 9.76
C LEU A 389 13.23 -23.64 9.54
N VAL A 390 13.21 -22.49 8.85
CA VAL A 390 11.96 -21.77 8.54
C VAL A 390 11.05 -22.62 7.63
N THR A 391 11.59 -23.33 6.64
CA THR A 391 10.78 -24.14 5.73
C THR A 391 10.25 -25.43 6.36
N ARG A 392 10.92 -26.00 7.37
CA ARG A 392 10.67 -27.37 7.86
C ARG A 392 10.14 -27.47 9.29
N THR A 393 9.98 -26.36 10.02
CA THR A 393 9.57 -26.41 11.43
C THR A 393 8.26 -25.67 11.72
N PRO A 394 7.52 -26.05 12.78
CA PRO A 394 6.35 -25.29 13.25
C PRO A 394 6.66 -23.84 13.61
N LEU A 395 7.89 -23.54 14.05
CA LEU A 395 8.35 -22.18 14.30
C LEU A 395 8.33 -21.33 13.02
N GLY A 396 8.71 -21.93 11.89
CA GLY A 396 8.62 -21.31 10.58
C GLY A 396 7.19 -20.97 10.17
N ALA A 397 6.24 -21.89 10.39
CA ALA A 397 4.81 -21.64 10.13
C ALA A 397 4.27 -20.48 11.00
N HIS A 398 4.66 -20.41 12.27
CA HIS A 398 4.31 -19.30 13.15
C HIS A 398 4.86 -17.95 12.66
N LEU A 399 6.12 -17.93 12.21
CA LEU A 399 6.74 -16.72 11.63
C LEU A 399 6.04 -16.29 10.33
N THR A 400 5.74 -17.23 9.44
CA THR A 400 4.98 -16.98 8.22
C THR A 400 3.61 -16.40 8.52
N SER A 401 2.89 -16.96 9.51
CA SER A 401 1.59 -16.44 9.94
C SER A 401 1.69 -14.97 10.42
N ARG A 402 2.72 -14.63 11.19
CA ARG A 402 2.94 -13.23 11.63
C ARG A 402 3.27 -12.27 10.48
N ILE A 403 3.95 -12.72 9.43
CA ILE A 403 4.20 -11.91 8.23
C ILE A 403 2.91 -11.77 7.40
N ALA A 404 2.15 -12.86 7.29
CA ALA A 404 0.93 -12.95 6.50
C ALA A 404 -0.22 -12.09 7.07
N PHE A 405 -0.42 -12.13 8.39
CA PHE A 405 -1.51 -11.42 9.08
C PHE A 405 -1.07 -10.13 9.78
N GLY A 406 0.23 -9.86 9.82
CA GLY A 406 0.83 -8.76 10.56
C GLY A 406 1.14 -9.12 12.03
N PRO A 407 1.98 -8.31 12.69
CA PRO A 407 2.40 -8.58 14.07
C PRO A 407 1.28 -8.44 15.10
N VAL A 408 0.25 -7.66 14.75
CA VAL A 408 -0.98 -7.45 15.50
C VAL A 408 -2.12 -7.57 14.49
N PRO A 409 -2.76 -8.75 14.37
CA PRO A 409 -3.84 -8.93 13.41
C PRO A 409 -4.99 -7.96 13.69
N VAL A 410 -5.40 -7.20 12.69
CA VAL A 410 -6.52 -6.25 12.78
C VAL A 410 -7.76 -6.85 12.13
N GLN A 411 -8.92 -6.69 12.76
CA GLN A 411 -10.23 -7.05 12.21
C GLN A 411 -11.06 -5.80 11.99
N VAL A 412 -11.91 -5.83 10.96
CA VAL A 412 -12.91 -4.79 10.74
C VAL A 412 -14.00 -4.92 11.80
N ARG A 413 -14.33 -3.80 12.48
CA ARG A 413 -15.42 -3.71 13.45
C ARG A 413 -16.78 -3.60 12.74
N THR A 414 -17.17 -4.70 12.09
CA THR A 414 -18.44 -4.78 11.33
C THR A 414 -19.69 -4.63 12.21
N ASP A 415 -19.55 -4.87 13.52
CA ASP A 415 -20.57 -4.60 14.53
C ASP A 415 -20.92 -3.12 14.67
N LEU A 416 -20.04 -2.22 14.21
CA LEU A 416 -20.26 -0.77 14.18
C LEU A 416 -20.91 -0.29 12.87
N PHE A 417 -21.27 -1.19 11.95
CA PHE A 417 -21.97 -0.81 10.73
C PHE A 417 -23.48 -0.64 11.01
N THR A 418 -24.04 0.48 10.56
CA THR A 418 -25.45 0.83 10.74
C THR A 418 -26.34 0.23 9.64
N ALA A 419 -25.75 -0.08 8.48
CA ALA A 419 -26.43 -0.71 7.37
C ALA A 419 -26.15 -2.22 7.35
N ALA A 420 -27.15 -3.05 7.66
CA ALA A 420 -27.08 -4.47 7.33
C ALA A 420 -26.90 -4.62 5.80
N PRO A 421 -25.89 -5.37 5.30
CA PRO A 421 -25.84 -5.67 3.88
C PRO A 421 -27.07 -6.50 3.53
N ARG A 422 -27.93 -6.01 2.63
CA ARG A 422 -28.98 -6.84 2.04
C ARG A 422 -28.30 -8.06 1.42
N PRO A 423 -28.65 -9.30 1.79
CA PRO A 423 -28.14 -10.47 1.12
C PRO A 423 -28.55 -10.36 -0.35
N THR A 424 -27.57 -10.44 -1.24
CA THR A 424 -27.81 -10.65 -2.66
C THR A 424 -28.62 -11.93 -2.78
N GLN A 425 -29.87 -11.82 -3.22
CA GLN A 425 -30.71 -12.98 -3.53
C GLN A 425 -29.94 -13.83 -4.55
N LYS A 426 -29.48 -15.00 -4.10
CA LYS A 426 -29.14 -16.11 -4.99
C LYS A 426 -30.37 -16.35 -5.86
N GLY A 427 -30.17 -16.27 -7.18
CA GLY A 427 -31.23 -16.47 -8.16
C GLY A 427 -32.00 -17.75 -7.85
N ALA A 428 -33.29 -17.58 -7.54
CA ALA A 428 -34.25 -18.64 -7.63
C ALA A 428 -34.29 -19.07 -9.10
N ARG A 429 -33.79 -20.28 -9.37
CA ARG A 429 -34.15 -21.00 -10.59
C ARG A 429 -35.62 -21.41 -10.45
N SER A 430 -36.44 -20.88 -11.33
CA SER A 430 -37.78 -21.31 -11.69
C SER A 430 -37.95 -20.89 -13.15
N GLN A 431 -38.27 -21.70 -14.14
CA GLN A 431 -38.68 -23.11 -14.24
C GLN A 431 -37.99 -23.70 -15.47
#